data_AF-A0A9W7YA18-F1
#
_entry.id   AF-A0A9W7YA18-F1
#
_cell.length_a   1.000
_cell.length_b   1.000
_cell.length_c   1.000
_cell.angle_alpha   90.00
_cell.angle_beta   90.00
_cell.angle_gamma   90.00
#
_symmetry.space_group_name_H-M   'P 1'
#
loop_
_entity.id
_entity.type
_entity.pdbx_description
1 polymer ?
#
loop_
_entity_poly.entity_id
_entity_poly.type
_entity_poly.pdbx_seq_one_letter_code
_entity_poly.pdbx_strand_id
1 'polypeptide(L)'
;MDDLYICGNTAMFGSIAEMSLPVVKQLVLQTVYNADDDTSVFRSINRIFVAARRSEERRLRISGDRLPFQLENIAFTGLTDLWTTAPTGVDEVFGCIRKLPLLTSLTIVNCTFGDIQTDITVPDSGEHEAIEPFKTRIQRLQLRMCRDSFVFDSAVMVVKYLLLRMPSVVRFATSDIPQQPIARFASKYSRQYPHLVNVVHILLDDD
;
A
#
# COMPACT_ATOMS: atom_id res chain seq x y z
N MET A 1 -23.47 12.56 9.22
CA MET A 1 -22.68 11.51 9.89
C MET A 1 -21.36 11.49 9.18
N ASP A 2 -20.29 11.83 9.91
CA ASP A 2 -19.01 12.10 9.25
C ASP A 2 -18.30 10.79 8.92
N ASP A 3 -18.29 9.84 9.86
CA ASP A 3 -17.52 8.61 9.72
C ASP A 3 -18.38 7.36 10.02
N LEU A 4 -18.18 6.30 9.26
CA LEU A 4 -18.67 4.94 9.54
C LEU A 4 -17.50 3.97 9.58
N TYR A 5 -17.34 3.29 10.71
CA TYR A 5 -16.33 2.27 10.91
C TYR A 5 -17.00 0.91 11.12
N ILE A 6 -16.63 -0.07 10.29
CA ILE A 6 -17.14 -1.43 10.33
C ILE A 6 -15.96 -2.38 10.47
N CYS A 7 -15.98 -3.17 11.53
CA CYS A 7 -14.98 -4.21 11.80
C CYS A 7 -15.70 -5.56 11.87
N GLY A 8 -15.30 -6.53 11.05
CA GLY A 8 -16.08 -7.76 10.92
C GLY A 8 -15.40 -8.88 10.14
N ASN A 9 -16.05 -10.04 10.16
CA ASN A 9 -15.68 -11.22 9.38
C ASN A 9 -16.58 -11.35 8.14
N THR A 10 -16.42 -12.44 7.38
CA THR A 10 -17.19 -12.71 6.15
C THR A 10 -18.71 -12.62 6.36
N ALA A 11 -19.23 -13.24 7.42
CA ALA A 11 -20.68 -13.27 7.69
C ALA A 11 -21.23 -11.86 7.95
N MET A 12 -20.53 -11.08 8.78
CA MET A 12 -20.92 -9.71 9.08
C MET A 12 -20.88 -8.81 7.85
N PHE A 13 -19.82 -8.88 7.04
CA PHE A 13 -19.77 -8.12 5.79
C PHE A 13 -20.83 -8.58 4.78
N GLY A 14 -21.18 -9.88 4.79
CA GLY A 14 -22.31 -10.40 4.01
C GLY A 14 -23.63 -9.72 4.38
N SER A 15 -23.97 -9.68 5.67
CA SER A 15 -25.18 -9.00 6.15
C SER A 15 -25.17 -7.51 5.86
N ILE A 16 -24.03 -6.84 6.06
CA ILE A 16 -23.91 -5.38 5.81
C ILE A 16 -24.01 -5.05 4.32
N ALA A 17 -23.52 -5.93 3.44
CA ALA A 17 -23.64 -5.72 1.99
C ALA A 17 -25.09 -5.71 1.48
N GLU A 18 -26.02 -6.27 2.25
CA GLU A 18 -27.46 -6.27 1.96
C GLU A 18 -28.19 -5.08 2.60
N MET A 19 -27.52 -4.31 3.46
CA MET A 19 -28.09 -3.15 4.15
C MET A 19 -27.94 -1.86 3.34
N SER A 20 -28.91 -0.97 3.49
CA SER A 20 -28.81 0.42 3.01
C SER A 20 -27.89 1.22 3.93
N LEU A 21 -26.62 1.34 3.55
CA LEU A 21 -25.66 2.14 4.32
C LEU A 21 -25.97 3.64 4.22
N PRO A 22 -25.81 4.40 5.33
CA PRO A 22 -25.95 5.85 5.30
C PRO A 22 -24.86 6.48 4.41
N VAL A 23 -25.17 7.65 3.84
CA VAL A 23 -24.14 8.47 3.19
C VAL A 23 -23.27 9.09 4.27
N VAL A 24 -22.01 8.69 4.29
CA VAL A 24 -20.98 9.20 5.21
C VAL A 24 -19.83 9.79 4.42
N LYS A 25 -19.10 10.72 5.04
CA LYS A 25 -17.91 11.32 4.43
C LYS A 25 -16.77 10.30 4.36
N GLN A 26 -16.57 9.53 5.43
CA GLN A 26 -15.54 8.50 5.52
C GLN A 26 -16.15 7.13 5.83
N LEU A 27 -15.76 6.14 5.04
CA LEU A 27 -16.07 4.73 5.29
C LEU A 27 -14.78 3.96 5.54
N VAL A 28 -14.72 3.24 6.65
CA VAL A 28 -13.61 2.35 7.02
C VAL A 28 -14.14 0.94 7.21
N LEU A 29 -13.59 0.00 6.44
CA LEU A 29 -13.86 -1.43 6.60
C LEU A 29 -12.60 -2.13 7.11
N GLN A 30 -12.73 -2.91 8.18
CA GLN A 30 -11.65 -3.68 8.76
C GLN A 30 -12.00 -5.16 8.86
N THR A 31 -11.19 -6.03 8.25
CA THR A 31 -11.32 -7.48 8.45
C THR A 31 -10.72 -7.89 9.79
N VAL A 32 -11.35 -8.84 10.49
CA VAL A 32 -10.78 -9.48 11.68
C VAL A 32 -10.36 -10.93 11.40
N TYR A 33 -9.46 -11.44 12.23
CA TYR A 33 -9.02 -12.84 12.23
C TYR A 33 -10.24 -13.78 12.14
N ASN A 34 -10.21 -14.75 11.21
CA ASN A 34 -11.26 -15.75 10.87
C ASN A 34 -12.18 -15.40 9.68
N ALA A 35 -11.66 -14.80 8.59
CA ALA A 35 -12.33 -14.92 7.30
C ALA A 35 -11.97 -16.30 6.71
N ASP A 36 -12.90 -17.25 6.78
CA ASP A 36 -12.68 -18.67 6.41
C ASP A 36 -12.50 -18.91 4.89
N ASP A 37 -12.72 -17.89 4.05
CA ASP A 37 -12.51 -17.92 2.60
C ASP A 37 -12.26 -16.49 2.05
N ASP A 38 -11.04 -16.23 1.58
CA ASP A 38 -10.54 -14.95 1.09
C ASP A 38 -11.45 -14.34 0.01
N THR A 39 -11.90 -15.13 -0.97
CA THR A 39 -12.66 -14.57 -2.10
C THR A 39 -14.03 -14.07 -1.67
N SER A 40 -14.63 -14.73 -0.67
CA SER A 40 -15.98 -14.42 -0.21
C SER A 40 -16.05 -13.10 0.56
N VAL A 41 -15.06 -12.80 1.41
CA VAL A 41 -15.04 -11.56 2.20
C VAL A 41 -14.80 -10.34 1.31
N PHE A 42 -13.87 -10.44 0.36
CA PHE A 42 -13.60 -9.35 -0.57
C PHE A 42 -14.78 -9.09 -1.51
N ARG A 43 -15.56 -10.10 -1.89
CA ARG A 43 -16.81 -9.89 -2.65
C ARG A 43 -17.80 -9.01 -1.89
N SER A 44 -17.99 -9.26 -0.59
CA SER A 44 -18.87 -8.46 0.26
C SER A 44 -18.32 -7.03 0.48
N ILE A 45 -17.02 -6.90 0.75
CA ILE A 45 -16.33 -5.60 0.87
C ILE A 45 -16.48 -4.77 -0.40
N ASN A 46 -16.27 -5.38 -1.57
CA ASN A 46 -16.43 -4.69 -2.86
C ASN A 46 -17.87 -4.19 -3.05
N ARG A 47 -18.88 -4.99 -2.70
CA ARG A 47 -20.30 -4.57 -2.75
C ARG A 47 -20.57 -3.38 -1.83
N ILE A 48 -20.05 -3.41 -0.61
CA ILE A 48 -20.17 -2.32 0.36
C ILE A 48 -19.56 -1.03 -0.20
N PHE A 49 -18.34 -1.08 -0.74
CA PHE A 49 -17.71 0.11 -1.31
C PHE A 49 -18.42 0.66 -2.55
N VAL A 50 -19.01 -0.21 -3.38
CA VAL A 50 -19.84 0.21 -4.52
C VAL A 50 -21.09 0.95 -4.03
N ALA A 51 -21.76 0.45 -2.98
CA ALA A 51 -22.90 1.12 -2.36
C ALA A 51 -22.49 2.48 -1.76
N ALA A 52 -21.31 2.55 -1.15
CA ALA A 52 -20.74 3.75 -0.53
C ALA A 52 -19.95 4.64 -1.51
N ARG A 53 -20.21 4.58 -2.82
CA ARG A 53 -19.47 5.38 -3.83
C ARG A 53 -19.49 6.90 -3.63
N ARG A 54 -20.42 7.40 -2.82
CA ARG A 54 -20.57 8.83 -2.49
C ARG A 54 -19.68 9.27 -1.33
N SER A 55 -19.05 8.34 -0.61
CA SER A 55 -18.08 8.69 0.43
C SER A 55 -16.81 9.23 -0.20
N GLU A 56 -16.33 10.34 0.36
CA GLU A 56 -15.09 11.00 -0.08
C GLU A 56 -13.90 10.07 0.18
N GLU A 57 -13.84 9.53 1.40
CA GLU A 57 -12.80 8.61 1.83
C GLU A 57 -13.32 7.20 2.02
N ARG A 58 -12.57 6.24 1.48
CA ARG A 58 -12.87 4.81 1.50
C ARG A 58 -11.60 4.09 1.89
N ARG A 59 -11.57 3.58 3.11
CA ARG A 59 -10.39 2.98 3.73
C ARG A 59 -10.63 1.50 3.97
N LEU A 60 -9.65 0.68 3.59
CA LEU A 60 -9.69 -0.76 3.81
C LEU A 60 -8.51 -1.15 4.70
N ARG A 61 -8.83 -1.83 5.80
CA ARG A 61 -7.85 -2.40 6.73
C ARG A 61 -7.98 -3.91 6.70
N ILE A 62 -6.90 -4.59 6.35
CA ILE A 62 -6.87 -6.05 6.30
C ILE A 62 -6.00 -6.52 7.46
N SER A 63 -6.62 -7.08 8.49
CA SER A 63 -5.90 -7.72 9.59
C SER A 63 -5.89 -9.23 9.40
N GLY A 64 -4.71 -9.85 9.44
CA GLY A 64 -4.57 -11.29 9.52
C GLY A 64 -3.29 -11.85 8.89
N ASP A 65 -2.53 -12.60 9.67
CA ASP A 65 -1.21 -13.13 9.29
C ASP A 65 -1.29 -14.41 8.43
N ARG A 66 -2.49 -15.00 8.34
CA ARG A 66 -2.74 -16.29 7.66
C ARG A 66 -3.29 -16.14 6.24
N LEU A 67 -3.67 -14.93 5.84
CA LEU A 67 -4.28 -14.67 4.54
C LEU A 67 -3.23 -13.98 3.67
N PRO A 68 -2.66 -14.62 2.64
CA PRO A 68 -1.81 -13.91 1.70
C PRO A 68 -2.66 -12.87 0.96
N PHE A 69 -2.23 -11.61 0.98
CA PHE A 69 -2.92 -10.56 0.25
C PHE A 69 -2.81 -10.81 -1.25
N GLN A 70 -3.95 -10.78 -1.95
CA GLN A 70 -4.01 -10.86 -3.41
C GLN A 70 -4.78 -9.66 -3.95
N LEU A 71 -4.13 -8.82 -4.76
CA LEU A 71 -4.74 -7.60 -5.30
C LEU A 71 -5.94 -7.89 -6.20
N GLU A 72 -5.97 -9.04 -6.85
CA GLU A 72 -7.10 -9.45 -7.71
C GLU A 72 -8.43 -9.45 -6.96
N ASN A 73 -8.41 -9.71 -5.65
CA ASN A 73 -9.60 -9.68 -4.81
C ASN A 73 -10.14 -8.27 -4.56
N ILE A 74 -9.31 -7.22 -4.72
CA ILE A 74 -9.76 -5.83 -4.65
C ILE A 74 -10.23 -5.39 -6.05
N ALA A 75 -11.53 -5.49 -6.29
CA ALA A 75 -12.15 -5.02 -7.53
C ALA A 75 -12.49 -3.53 -7.51
N PHE A 76 -12.70 -2.97 -6.33
CA PHE A 76 -13.07 -1.56 -6.18
C PHE A 76 -11.86 -0.62 -6.30
N THR A 77 -11.81 0.16 -7.38
CA THR A 77 -10.70 1.08 -7.70
C THR A 77 -10.79 2.43 -6.99
N GLY A 78 -11.90 2.71 -6.30
CA GLY A 78 -12.15 3.97 -5.62
C GLY A 78 -11.54 4.09 -4.22
N LEU A 79 -10.68 3.16 -3.83
CA LEU A 79 -10.06 3.13 -2.51
C LEU A 79 -9.09 4.30 -2.32
N THR A 80 -9.15 4.98 -1.18
CA THR A 80 -8.27 6.12 -0.86
C THR A 80 -7.17 5.76 0.13
N ASP A 81 -7.39 4.77 0.98
CA ASP A 81 -6.41 4.27 1.96
C ASP A 81 -6.47 2.74 2.03
N LEU A 82 -5.30 2.11 1.99
CA LEU A 82 -5.14 0.66 2.14
C LEU A 82 -4.09 0.39 3.20
N TRP A 83 -4.48 -0.37 4.22
CA TRP A 83 -3.59 -0.85 5.26
C TRP A 83 -3.74 -2.38 5.38
N THR A 84 -2.63 -3.10 5.50
CA THR A 84 -2.67 -4.55 5.64
C THR A 84 -1.55 -5.10 6.53
N THR A 85 -1.87 -6.10 7.35
CA THR A 85 -0.89 -6.95 8.05
C THR A 85 -0.72 -8.32 7.41
N ALA A 86 -1.52 -8.63 6.39
CA ALA A 86 -1.37 -9.85 5.60
C ALA A 86 0.01 -9.89 4.92
N PRO A 87 0.67 -11.06 4.86
CA PRO A 87 1.84 -11.27 4.00
C PRO A 87 1.53 -10.79 2.58
N THR A 88 2.31 -9.82 2.10
CA THR A 88 2.08 -9.17 0.80
C THR A 88 3.38 -9.13 0.02
N GLY A 89 3.42 -9.79 -1.14
CA GLY A 89 4.60 -9.78 -2.01
C GLY A 89 4.84 -8.41 -2.66
N VAL A 90 6.10 -8.09 -2.98
CA VAL A 90 6.48 -6.83 -3.65
C VAL A 90 5.70 -6.61 -4.96
N ASP A 91 5.47 -7.65 -5.76
CA ASP A 91 4.71 -7.52 -7.01
C ASP A 91 3.25 -7.12 -6.76
N GLU A 92 2.65 -7.57 -5.66
CA GLU A 92 1.31 -7.15 -5.23
C GLU A 92 1.29 -5.69 -4.76
N VAL A 93 2.37 -5.23 -4.12
CA VAL A 93 2.55 -3.80 -3.79
C VAL A 93 2.60 -2.95 -5.06
N PHE A 94 3.39 -3.36 -6.06
CA PHE A 94 3.42 -2.66 -7.36
C PHE A 94 2.07 -2.71 -8.07
N GLY A 95 1.37 -3.84 -7.99
CA GLY A 95 0.01 -3.98 -8.48
C GLY A 95 -0.92 -2.95 -7.82
N CYS A 96 -0.90 -2.82 -6.49
CA CYS A 96 -1.70 -1.83 -5.75
C CYS A 96 -1.45 -0.41 -6.27
N ILE A 97 -0.17 -0.04 -6.40
CA ILE A 97 0.27 1.28 -6.86
C ILE A 97 -0.27 1.61 -8.26
N ARG A 98 -0.32 0.61 -9.16
CA ARG A 98 -0.76 0.78 -10.56
C ARG A 98 -2.28 0.68 -10.72
N LYS A 99 -2.95 -0.19 -9.96
CA LYS A 99 -4.38 -0.52 -10.12
C LYS A 99 -5.31 0.42 -9.35
N LEU A 100 -4.85 1.07 -8.27
CA LEU A 100 -5.69 1.88 -7.38
C LEU A 100 -5.41 3.39 -7.57
N PRO A 101 -6.05 4.04 -8.57
CA PRO A 101 -5.69 5.40 -8.99
C PRO A 101 -6.07 6.50 -7.99
N LEU A 102 -6.98 6.22 -7.05
CA LEU A 102 -7.40 7.17 -6.02
C LEU A 102 -6.66 6.98 -4.68
N LEU A 103 -5.77 5.99 -4.60
CA LEU A 103 -5.06 5.68 -3.36
C LEU A 103 -4.09 6.82 -3.03
N THR A 104 -4.23 7.40 -1.83
CA THR A 104 -3.35 8.44 -1.30
C THR A 104 -2.43 7.92 -0.19
N SER A 105 -2.79 6.78 0.40
CA SER A 105 -2.08 6.16 1.51
C SER A 105 -2.05 4.64 1.34
N LEU A 106 -0.85 4.07 1.42
CA LEU A 106 -0.60 2.63 1.34
C LEU A 106 0.33 2.21 2.48
N THR A 107 -0.15 1.31 3.35
CA THR A 107 0.63 0.73 4.43
C THR A 107 0.61 -0.79 4.33
N ILE A 108 1.79 -1.39 4.18
CA ILE A 108 2.00 -2.83 4.17
C ILE A 108 2.90 -3.16 5.36
N VAL A 109 2.37 -3.90 6.35
CA VAL A 109 3.11 -4.24 7.57
C VAL A 109 3.96 -5.50 7.41
N ASN A 110 3.53 -6.42 6.55
CA ASN A 110 4.20 -7.71 6.35
C ASN A 110 4.61 -7.87 4.88
N CYS A 111 5.46 -6.97 4.40
CA CYS A 111 5.94 -6.98 3.01
C CYS A 111 6.98 -8.11 2.84
N THR A 112 6.72 -9.04 1.91
CA THR A 112 7.59 -10.19 1.64
C THR A 112 8.30 -10.04 0.30
N PHE A 113 9.58 -10.42 0.28
CA PHE A 113 10.40 -10.46 -0.92
C PHE A 113 10.51 -11.91 -1.38
N GLY A 114 9.39 -12.45 -1.88
CA GLY A 114 9.45 -13.65 -2.72
C GLY A 114 10.25 -13.38 -3.99
N ASP A 115 10.33 -14.35 -4.90
CA ASP A 115 10.98 -14.20 -6.20
C ASP A 115 10.48 -12.93 -6.90
N ILE A 116 11.28 -11.86 -6.86
CA ILE A 116 10.93 -10.57 -7.47
C ILE A 116 10.92 -10.81 -8.97
N GLN A 117 9.74 -10.97 -9.57
CA GLN A 117 9.62 -11.16 -11.01
C GLN A 117 9.80 -9.84 -11.78
N THR A 118 9.76 -8.71 -11.06
CA THR A 118 9.93 -7.38 -11.65
C THR A 118 11.41 -7.06 -11.88
N ASP A 119 11.76 -6.64 -13.10
CA ASP A 119 13.05 -6.03 -13.41
C ASP A 119 13.19 -4.68 -12.68
N ILE A 120 13.80 -4.71 -11.49
CA ILE A 120 14.08 -3.53 -10.68
C ILE A 120 15.47 -3.02 -11.03
N THR A 121 15.51 -1.92 -11.77
CA THR A 121 16.75 -1.24 -12.13
C THR A 121 16.78 0.16 -11.51
N VAL A 122 17.89 0.48 -10.85
CA VAL A 122 18.17 1.82 -10.35
C VAL A 122 19.37 2.33 -11.13
N PRO A 123 19.37 3.58 -11.63
CA PRO A 123 20.47 4.08 -12.46
C PRO A 123 21.76 4.12 -11.63
N ASP A 124 22.88 3.58 -12.11
CA ASP A 124 24.07 3.46 -11.27
C ASP A 124 24.97 4.71 -11.23
N SER A 125 25.09 5.45 -12.33
CA SER A 125 25.48 6.87 -12.39
C SER A 125 25.92 7.22 -13.81
N GLY A 126 25.47 8.38 -14.30
CA GLY A 126 25.89 8.92 -15.58
C GLY A 126 25.05 8.39 -16.74
N GLU A 127 24.35 9.28 -17.43
CA GLU A 127 23.77 9.04 -18.75
C GLU A 127 22.59 8.05 -18.85
N HIS A 128 21.73 7.97 -17.84
CA HIS A 128 20.45 7.27 -17.99
C HIS A 128 19.30 8.26 -18.16
N GLU A 129 18.43 7.96 -19.13
CA GLU A 129 17.12 8.60 -19.28
C GLU A 129 16.36 8.58 -17.94
N ALA A 130 15.61 9.65 -17.66
CA ALA A 130 14.81 9.72 -16.45
C ALA A 130 13.82 8.56 -16.39
N ILE A 131 13.76 7.84 -15.26
CA ILE A 131 12.84 6.72 -15.10
C ILE A 131 11.39 7.24 -15.15
N GLU A 132 10.54 6.57 -15.93
CA GLU A 132 9.14 6.93 -16.07
C GLU A 132 8.37 6.79 -14.72
N PRO A 133 7.73 7.86 -14.22
CA PRO A 133 6.94 7.80 -13.00
C PRO A 133 5.74 6.86 -13.07
N PHE A 134 5.35 6.30 -11.93
CA PHE A 134 4.05 5.66 -11.78
C PHE A 134 2.93 6.70 -11.81
N LYS A 135 1.83 6.37 -12.50
CA LYS A 135 0.59 7.15 -12.48
C LYS A 135 -0.19 6.86 -11.20
N THR A 136 0.27 7.43 -10.09
CA THR A 136 -0.30 7.21 -8.75
C THR A 136 -0.53 8.53 -8.01
N ARG A 137 -1.42 8.51 -7.02
CA ARG A 137 -1.71 9.64 -6.12
C ARG A 137 -1.20 9.40 -4.70
N ILE A 138 -0.46 8.32 -4.48
CA ILE A 138 0.03 7.93 -3.15
C ILE A 138 0.97 9.01 -2.66
N GLN A 139 0.61 9.61 -1.53
CA GLN A 139 1.36 10.62 -0.79
C GLN A 139 2.09 10.01 0.41
N ARG A 140 1.52 8.94 0.98
CA ARG A 140 2.06 8.24 2.15
C ARG A 140 2.26 6.78 1.80
N LEU A 141 3.49 6.30 1.90
CA LEU A 141 3.85 4.92 1.67
C LEU A 141 4.61 4.39 2.89
N GLN A 142 4.10 3.32 3.49
CA GLN A 142 4.76 2.63 4.59
C GLN A 142 4.94 1.16 4.23
N LEU A 143 6.19 0.70 4.25
CA LEU A 143 6.55 -0.69 3.97
C LEU A 143 7.38 -1.20 5.16
N ARG A 144 6.76 -2.01 6.02
CA ARG A 144 7.48 -2.79 7.04
C ARG A 144 7.79 -4.17 6.46
N MET A 145 9.05 -4.58 6.55
CA MET A 145 9.53 -5.76 5.86
C MET A 145 9.45 -6.96 6.78
N CYS A 146 9.01 -8.09 6.25
CA CYS A 146 8.99 -9.34 7.00
C CYS A 146 10.42 -9.84 7.20
N ARG A 147 10.95 -9.74 8.43
CA ARG A 147 12.36 -10.01 8.78
C ARG A 147 12.86 -11.39 8.33
N ASP A 148 11.99 -12.38 8.28
CA ASP A 148 12.34 -13.76 7.92
C ASP A 148 12.40 -14.01 6.41
N SER A 149 12.09 -13.01 5.57
CA SER A 149 11.88 -13.22 4.13
C SER A 149 12.51 -12.17 3.21
N PHE A 150 13.44 -11.33 3.68
CA PHE A 150 14.07 -10.33 2.80
C PHE A 150 15.59 -10.42 2.73
N VAL A 151 16.10 -10.28 1.51
CA VAL A 151 17.51 -10.01 1.23
C VAL A 151 17.71 -8.49 1.28
N PHE A 152 18.59 -8.03 2.17
CA PHE A 152 18.80 -6.61 2.45
C PHE A 152 18.99 -5.74 1.20
N ASP A 153 19.89 -6.15 0.30
CA ASP A 153 20.20 -5.37 -0.90
C ASP A 153 18.98 -5.26 -1.83
N SER A 154 18.21 -6.34 -1.97
CA SER A 154 16.96 -6.34 -2.74
C SER A 154 15.93 -5.38 -2.15
N ALA A 155 15.83 -5.32 -0.82
CA ALA A 155 14.93 -4.41 -0.12
C ALA A 155 15.33 -2.95 -0.31
N VAL A 156 16.62 -2.64 -0.19
CA VAL A 156 17.16 -1.30 -0.49
C VAL A 156 16.89 -0.93 -1.95
N MET A 157 17.04 -1.87 -2.89
CA MET A 157 16.79 -1.64 -4.32
C MET A 157 15.32 -1.35 -4.63
N VAL A 158 14.38 -2.10 -4.05
CA VAL A 158 12.93 -1.83 -4.16
C VAL A 158 12.61 -0.43 -3.66
N VAL A 159 13.13 -0.04 -2.50
CA VAL A 159 12.87 1.28 -1.93
C VAL A 159 13.42 2.39 -2.84
N LYS A 160 14.67 2.28 -3.30
CA LYS A 160 15.25 3.25 -4.23
C LYS A 160 14.42 3.39 -5.49
N TYR A 161 13.99 2.26 -6.06
CA TYR A 161 13.16 2.24 -7.26
C TYR A 161 11.80 2.92 -7.05
N LEU A 162 11.10 2.60 -5.95
CA LEU A 162 9.85 3.25 -5.58
C LEU A 162 10.02 4.77 -5.43
N LEU A 163 11.07 5.21 -4.75
CA LEU A 163 11.37 6.63 -4.56
C LEU A 163 11.60 7.37 -5.90
N LEU A 164 12.25 6.73 -6.86
CA LEU A 164 12.41 7.31 -8.20
C LEU A 164 11.08 7.41 -8.95
N ARG A 165 10.27 6.35 -8.90
CA ARG A 165 9.04 6.24 -9.69
C ARG A 165 7.83 6.92 -9.06
N MET A 166 7.88 7.34 -7.79
CA MET A 166 6.73 7.91 -7.09
C MET A 166 6.98 9.35 -6.63
N PRO A 167 7.02 10.32 -7.56
CA PRO A 167 7.22 11.73 -7.20
C PRO A 167 6.08 12.32 -6.36
N SER A 168 4.93 11.65 -6.31
CA SER A 168 3.79 12.04 -5.46
C SER A 168 4.01 11.75 -3.97
N VAL A 169 4.94 10.85 -3.63
CA VAL A 169 5.17 10.43 -2.25
C VAL A 169 5.90 11.54 -1.50
N VAL A 170 5.28 12.01 -0.43
CA VAL A 170 5.83 13.03 0.48
C VAL A 170 6.21 12.45 1.83
N ARG A 171 5.71 11.24 2.16
CA ARG A 171 6.07 10.52 3.38
C ARG A 171 6.34 9.07 3.03
N PHE A 172 7.57 8.62 3.27
CA PHE A 172 7.98 7.23 3.10
C PHE A 172 8.52 6.68 4.42
N ALA A 173 7.95 5.59 4.91
CA ALA A 173 8.37 4.95 6.15
C ALA A 173 8.72 3.46 5.94
N THR A 174 9.78 3.02 6.59
CA THR A 174 10.21 1.62 6.64
C THR A 174 10.95 1.35 7.95
N SER A 175 10.63 0.24 8.63
CA SER A 175 11.15 -0.10 9.97
C SER A 175 12.44 -0.93 9.94
N ASP A 176 12.72 -1.62 8.83
CA ASP A 176 13.74 -2.68 8.79
C ASP A 176 14.92 -2.35 7.85
N ILE A 177 14.86 -1.21 7.14
CA ILE A 177 15.93 -0.73 6.27
C ILE A 177 16.61 0.48 6.93
N PRO A 178 17.94 0.43 7.18
CA PRO A 178 18.69 1.57 7.69
C PRO A 178 18.49 2.80 6.82
N GLN A 179 18.37 3.95 7.46
CA GLN A 179 18.10 5.21 6.77
C GLN A 179 19.27 5.68 5.89
N GLN A 180 20.51 5.31 6.25
CA GLN A 180 21.71 5.86 5.64
C GLN A 180 21.87 5.51 4.14
N PRO A 181 21.68 4.24 3.67
CA PRO A 181 21.66 3.93 2.25
C PRO A 181 20.63 4.74 1.44
N ILE A 182 19.45 4.97 2.01
CA ILE A 182 18.37 5.71 1.36
C ILE A 182 18.69 7.21 1.32
N ALA A 183 19.20 7.78 2.41
CA ALA A 183 19.60 9.18 2.47
C ALA A 183 20.77 9.49 1.52
N ARG A 184 21.79 8.63 1.45
CA ARG A 184 22.91 8.78 0.50
C ARG A 184 22.42 8.73 -0.94
N PHE A 185 21.49 7.83 -1.23
CA PHE A 185 20.86 7.74 -2.53
C PHE A 185 20.07 9.02 -2.87
N ALA A 186 19.17 9.47 -1.99
CA ALA A 186 18.40 10.70 -2.20
C ALA A 186 19.31 11.90 -2.46
N SER A 187 20.38 12.07 -1.68
CA SER A 187 21.37 13.14 -1.89
C SER A 187 22.05 13.04 -3.25
N LYS A 188 22.49 11.85 -3.67
CA LYS A 188 23.16 11.61 -4.96
C LYS A 188 22.27 11.95 -6.16
N TYR A 189 20.98 11.62 -6.09
CA TYR A 189 20.04 11.76 -7.21
C TYR A 189 19.11 12.98 -7.14
N SER A 190 19.16 13.76 -6.05
CA SER A 190 18.29 14.94 -5.82
C SER A 190 18.31 15.98 -6.95
N ARG A 191 19.44 16.14 -7.65
CA ARG A 191 19.53 17.06 -8.79
C ARG A 191 18.68 16.63 -9.98
N GLN A 192 18.61 15.32 -10.25
CA GLN A 192 17.83 14.74 -11.35
C GLN A 192 16.38 14.48 -10.92
N TYR A 193 16.16 14.19 -9.63
CA TYR A 193 14.87 13.88 -9.04
C TYR A 193 14.63 14.78 -7.82
N PRO A 194 14.21 16.05 -8.01
CA PRO A 194 14.09 17.03 -6.94
C PRO A 194 13.12 16.65 -5.81
N HIS A 195 12.12 15.82 -6.11
CA HIS A 195 11.15 15.36 -5.11
C HIS A 195 11.80 14.54 -3.99
N LEU A 196 12.94 13.87 -4.25
CA LEU A 196 13.64 13.04 -3.26
C LEU A 196 14.09 13.81 -2.02
N VAL A 197 14.28 15.13 -2.12
CA VAL A 197 14.66 15.99 -0.98
C VAL A 197 13.60 15.99 0.11
N ASN A 198 12.33 15.80 -0.25
CA ASN A 198 11.19 15.91 0.66
C ASN A 198 10.79 14.56 1.29
N VAL A 199 11.33 13.44 0.82
CA VAL A 199 10.80 12.10 1.14
C VAL A 199 11.37 11.52 2.44
N VAL A 200 12.41 12.11 3.01
CA VAL A 200 13.14 11.54 4.16
C VAL A 200 12.50 11.94 5.49
N HIS A 201 11.29 11.43 5.74
CA HIS A 201 10.76 11.24 7.09
C HIS A 201 10.50 9.76 7.29
N ILE A 202 11.57 9.00 7.54
CA ILE A 202 11.48 7.60 7.95
C ILE A 202 11.05 7.63 9.42
N LEU A 203 9.74 7.53 9.65
CA LEU A 203 9.17 7.38 10.98
C LEU A 203 9.64 6.02 11.52
N LEU A 204 10.50 6.07 12.54
CA LEU A 204 10.60 4.99 13.53
C LEU A 204 9.33 5.08 14.37
N ASP A 205 8.70 3.93 14.60
CA ASP A 205 7.37 3.72 15.18
C ASP A 205 6.87 4.78 16.17
N ASP A 206 5.60 5.16 16.03
CA ASP A 206 4.67 5.24 17.16
C ASP A 206 3.52 4.27 16.84
N ASP A 207 3.10 3.52 17.86
CA ASP A 207 2.20 2.35 17.92
C ASP A 207 2.82 0.95 17.67
#